data_AF-A0A7C5CFW0-F1
#
_entry.id   AF-A0A7C5CFW0-F1
#
_cell.length_a   1.000
_cell.length_b   1.000
_cell.length_c   1.000
_cell.angle_alpha   90.00
_cell.angle_beta   90.00
_cell.angle_gamma   90.00
#
_symmetry.space_group_name_H-M   'P 1'
#
loop_
_entity.id
_entity.type
_entity.pdbx_description
1 polymer ?
#
loop_
_entity_poly.entity_id
_entity_poly.type
_entity_poly.pdbx_seq_one_letter_code
_entity_poly.pdbx_strand_id
1 'polypeptide(L)'
;MTLPATFAAICAVQNTDRRRAIAAGSVGTTGGQTMKGLDMRRAANNTQISRFVATIGFRYDSYSYALEQLLVETPHTNARQVDDKLNTLAIQVQAAEANQFC
;
A
#
# COMPACT_ATOMS: atom_id res chain seq x y z
N MET A 1 -0.17 10.97 8.70
CA MET A 1 0.45 9.63 8.70
C MET A 1 1.59 9.63 7.69
N THR A 2 2.73 9.02 8.02
CA THR A 2 3.86 8.81 7.10
C THR A 2 3.69 7.46 6.37
N LEU A 3 4.34 7.29 5.21
CA LEU A 3 4.30 6.04 4.44
C LEU A 3 4.65 4.80 5.29
N PRO A 4 5.73 4.79 6.09
CA PRO A 4 6.04 3.66 6.98
C PRO A 4 4.92 3.35 8.00
N ALA A 5 4.28 4.37 8.56
CA ALA A 5 3.18 4.17 9.50
C ALA A 5 1.94 3.56 8.80
N THR A 6 1.68 3.94 7.55
CA THR A 6 0.60 3.35 6.75
C THR A 6 0.89 1.89 6.40
N PHE A 7 2.13 1.54 6.05
CA PHE A 7 2.55 0.15 5.82
C PHE A 7 2.32 -0.71 7.06
N ALA A 8 2.77 -0.25 8.23
CA ALA A 8 2.57 -0.95 9.49
C ALA A 8 1.07 -1.16 9.81
N ALA A 9 0.23 -0.15 9.52
CA ALA A 9 -1.22 -0.26 9.70
C ALA A 9 -1.84 -1.31 8.77
N ILE A 10 -1.45 -1.32 7.48
CA ILE A 10 -1.93 -2.32 6.50
C ILE A 10 -1.49 -3.73 6.91
N CYS A 11 -0.23 -3.91 7.30
CA CYS A 11 0.27 -5.19 7.81
C CYS A 11 -0.52 -5.69 9.03
N ALA A 12 -0.85 -4.79 9.96
CA ALA A 12 -1.66 -5.14 11.13
C ALA A 12 -3.09 -5.59 10.75
N VAL A 13 -3.71 -4.96 9.75
CA VAL A 13 -5.02 -5.35 9.22
C VAL A 13 -4.94 -6.73 8.57
N GLN A 14 -3.96 -6.96 7.68
CA GLN A 14 -3.76 -8.26 7.02
C GLN A 14 -3.56 -9.39 8.03
N ASN A 15 -2.75 -9.17 9.06
CA ASN A 15 -2.54 -10.13 10.15
C ASN A 15 -3.80 -10.39 10.98
N THR A 16 -4.64 -9.37 11.16
CA THR A 16 -5.92 -9.51 11.85
C THR A 16 -6.90 -10.33 11.02
N ASP A 17 -7.00 -10.07 9.72
CA ASP A 17 -7.85 -10.84 8.82
C ASP A 17 -7.39 -12.30 8.72
N ARG A 18 -6.06 -12.55 8.70
CA ARG A 18 -5.50 -13.91 8.76
C ARG A 18 -5.89 -14.64 10.04
N ARG A 19 -5.76 -13.99 11.20
CA ARG A 19 -6.14 -14.58 12.51
C ARG A 19 -7.63 -14.87 12.58
N ARG A 20 -8.48 -13.98 12.05
CA ARG A 20 -9.93 -14.18 11.99
C ARG A 20 -10.32 -15.37 11.11
N ALA A 21 -9.66 -15.53 9.96
CA ALA A 21 -9.91 -16.67 9.08
C ALA A 21 -9.57 -18.01 9.77
N ILE A 22 -8.43 -18.08 10.47
CA ILE A 22 -8.05 -19.28 11.24
C ILE A 22 -9.06 -19.58 12.35
N ALA A 23 -9.42 -18.56 13.13
CA ALA A 23 -10.37 -18.71 14.23
C ALA A 23 -11.75 -19.17 13.74
N ALA A 24 -12.22 -18.64 12.61
CA ALA A 24 -13.49 -19.04 12.02
C ALA A 24 -13.49 -20.50 11.52
N GLY A 25 -12.35 -20.99 11.02
CA GLY A 25 -12.17 -22.39 10.66
C GLY A 25 -12.21 -23.35 11.86
N SER A 26 -11.78 -22.90 13.05
CA SER A 26 -11.84 -23.71 14.28
C SER A 26 -13.21 -23.74 14.96
N VAL A 27 -14.08 -22.76 14.72
CA VAL A 27 -15.43 -22.69 15.30
C VAL A 27 -16.41 -23.37 14.34
N GLY A 28 -16.32 -24.70 14.26
CA GLY A 28 -17.26 -25.51 13.51
C GLY A 28 -18.64 -25.49 14.16
N THR A 29 -19.59 -24.77 13.56
CA THR A 29 -21.07 -25.03 13.49
C THR A 29 -21.92 -23.75 13.28
N THR A 30 -21.38 -22.54 13.48
CA THR A 30 -22.08 -21.24 13.23
C THR A 30 -21.68 -20.54 11.91
N GLY A 31 -21.11 -21.30 10.97
CA GLY A 31 -20.14 -20.81 9.98
C GLY A 31 -20.65 -19.94 8.82
N GLY A 32 -21.87 -20.14 8.30
CA GLY A 32 -22.26 -19.52 7.03
C GLY A 32 -22.30 -17.98 7.04
N GLN A 33 -23.01 -17.38 8.01
CA GLN A 33 -23.11 -15.92 8.13
C GLN A 33 -21.82 -15.28 8.64
N THR A 34 -21.12 -15.95 9.56
CA THR A 34 -19.84 -15.49 10.11
C THR A 34 -18.76 -15.42 9.04
N MET A 35 -18.65 -16.47 8.19
CA MET A 35 -17.69 -16.49 7.08
C MET A 35 -18.00 -15.41 6.05
N LYS A 36 -19.28 -15.24 5.66
CA LYS A 36 -19.70 -14.17 4.75
C LYS A 36 -19.34 -12.77 5.27
N GLY A 37 -19.52 -12.53 6.57
CA GLY A 37 -19.13 -11.28 7.20
C GLY A 37 -17.62 -11.02 7.18
N LEU A 38 -16.81 -12.06 7.37
CA LEU A 38 -15.35 -11.98 7.28
C LEU A 38 -14.88 -11.70 5.85
N ASP A 39 -15.46 -12.37 4.86
CA ASP A 39 -15.15 -12.17 3.44
C ASP A 39 -15.49 -10.75 3.00
N MET A 40 -16.66 -10.23 3.39
CA MET A 40 -17.05 -8.85 3.11
C MET A 40 -16.08 -7.84 3.73
N ARG A 41 -15.64 -8.06 4.97
CA ARG A 41 -14.66 -7.19 5.64
C ARG A 41 -13.31 -7.24 4.94
N ARG A 42 -12.83 -8.43 4.58
CA ARG A 42 -11.58 -8.61 3.84
C ARG A 42 -11.65 -7.91 2.48
N ALA A 43 -12.77 -8.04 1.76
CA ALA A 43 -12.97 -7.36 0.48
C ALA A 43 -12.96 -5.82 0.62
N ALA A 44 -13.60 -5.29 1.67
CA ALA A 44 -13.57 -3.86 1.97
C ALA A 44 -12.15 -3.38 2.31
N ASN A 45 -11.42 -4.12 3.13
CA ASN A 45 -10.02 -3.82 3.46
C ASN A 45 -9.14 -3.84 2.21
N ASN A 46 -9.25 -4.89 1.38
CA ASN A 46 -8.52 -5.01 0.11
C ASN A 46 -8.81 -3.83 -0.81
N THR A 47 -10.07 -3.38 -0.90
CA THR A 47 -10.44 -2.21 -1.71
C THR A 47 -9.71 -0.95 -1.24
N GLN A 48 -9.61 -0.72 0.08
CA GLN A 48 -8.88 0.44 0.60
C GLN A 48 -7.36 0.32 0.36
N ILE A 49 -6.80 -0.89 0.52
CA ILE A 49 -5.39 -1.16 0.23
C ILE A 49 -5.09 -0.91 -1.25
N SER A 50 -5.92 -1.41 -2.17
CA SER A 50 -5.75 -1.17 -3.61
C SER A 50 -5.81 0.32 -3.97
N ARG A 51 -6.70 1.09 -3.33
CA ARG A 51 -6.75 2.55 -3.52
C ARG A 51 -5.46 3.22 -3.02
N PHE A 52 -4.92 2.78 -1.88
CA PHE A 52 -3.65 3.27 -1.38
C PHE A 52 -2.51 2.98 -2.35
N VAL A 53 -2.39 1.75 -2.86
CA VAL A 53 -1.40 1.35 -3.87
C VAL A 53 -1.48 2.26 -5.10
N ALA A 54 -2.69 2.42 -5.67
CA ALA A 54 -2.90 3.28 -6.83
C ALA A 54 -2.53 4.74 -6.55
N THR A 55 -2.84 5.25 -5.35
CA THR A 55 -2.53 6.63 -4.97
C THR A 55 -1.03 6.88 -4.88
N ILE A 56 -0.27 5.95 -4.29
CA ILE A 56 1.18 6.13 -4.16
C ILE A 56 1.89 5.96 -5.51
N GLY A 57 1.42 5.06 -6.37
CA GLY A 57 1.92 4.90 -7.74
C GLY A 57 1.72 6.17 -8.55
N PHE A 58 0.49 6.70 -8.57
CA PHE A 58 0.18 7.99 -9.22
C PHE A 58 1.08 9.13 -8.72
N ARG A 59 1.36 9.17 -7.41
CA ARG A 59 2.22 10.19 -6.83
C ARG A 59 3.67 10.07 -7.28
N TYR A 60 4.19 8.84 -7.36
CA TYR A 60 5.51 8.57 -7.92
C TYR A 60 5.58 9.02 -9.39
N ASP A 61 4.64 8.58 -10.22
CA ASP A 61 4.60 8.93 -11.65
C ASP A 61 4.55 10.45 -11.86
N SER A 62 3.70 11.14 -11.09
CA SER A 62 3.57 12.60 -11.16
C SER A 62 4.88 13.32 -10.81
N TYR A 63 5.60 12.85 -9.81
CA TYR A 63 6.87 13.45 -9.38
C TYR A 63 8.02 13.10 -10.32
N SER A 64 8.06 11.89 -10.85
CA SER A 64 9.03 11.48 -11.89
C SER A 64 8.87 12.33 -13.14
N TYR A 65 7.62 12.49 -13.63
CA TYR A 65 7.34 13.38 -14.76
C TYR A 65 7.79 14.82 -14.51
N ALA A 66 7.50 15.38 -13.33
CA ALA A 66 7.91 16.73 -12.98
C ALA A 66 9.45 16.89 -12.92
N LEU A 67 10.17 15.87 -12.42
CA LEU A 67 11.64 15.89 -12.40
C LEU A 67 12.22 15.82 -13.80
N GLU A 68 11.67 14.97 -14.67
CA GLU A 68 12.08 14.87 -16.08
C GLU A 68 11.94 16.21 -16.80
N GLN A 69 10.80 16.89 -16.64
CA GLN A 69 10.60 18.23 -17.23
C GLN A 69 11.59 19.25 -16.66
N LEU A 70 11.83 19.23 -15.34
CA LEU A 70 12.76 20.16 -14.70
C LEU A 70 14.20 20.01 -15.22
N LEU A 71 14.66 18.78 -15.44
CA LEU A 71 16.00 18.49 -15.95
C LEU A 71 16.21 18.95 -17.40
N VAL A 72 15.14 18.96 -18.20
CA VAL A 72 15.17 19.48 -19.57
C VAL A 72 15.32 21.01 -19.57
N GLU A 73 14.64 21.70 -18.65
CA GLU A 73 14.59 23.17 -18.63
C GLU A 73 15.79 23.82 -17.94
N THR A 74 16.34 23.20 -16.89
CA THR A 74 17.46 23.77 -16.11
C THR A 74 18.28 22.70 -15.40
N PRO A 75 19.62 22.65 -15.58
CA PRO A 75 20.47 21.73 -14.81
C PRO A 75 20.62 22.25 -13.37
N HIS A 76 19.63 21.94 -12.52
CA HIS A 76 19.56 22.40 -11.14
C HIS A 76 20.17 21.39 -10.15
N THR A 77 20.99 21.89 -9.22
CA THR A 77 21.58 21.11 -8.11
C THR A 77 20.53 20.46 -7.20
N ASN A 78 19.33 21.04 -7.11
CA ASN A 78 18.21 20.49 -6.34
C ASN A 78 17.65 19.20 -6.95
N ALA A 79 17.89 18.94 -8.24
CA ALA A 79 17.39 17.75 -8.91
C ALA A 79 17.90 16.46 -8.26
N ARG A 80 19.16 16.42 -7.80
CA ARG A 80 19.71 15.23 -7.11
C ARG A 80 19.00 14.93 -5.79
N GLN A 81 18.59 15.96 -5.04
CA GLN A 81 17.89 15.75 -3.77
C GLN A 81 16.46 15.25 -3.98
N VAL A 82 15.83 15.66 -5.08
CA VAL A 82 14.50 15.17 -5.48
C VAL A 82 14.61 13.73 -5.99
N ASP A 83 15.64 13.44 -6.79
CA ASP A 83 15.94 12.09 -7.31
C ASP A 83 16.12 11.06 -6.19
N ASP A 84 16.89 11.39 -5.13
CA ASP A 84 17.08 10.49 -3.98
C ASP A 84 15.77 10.19 -3.23
N LYS A 85 14.91 11.21 -3.06
CA LYS A 85 13.57 11.03 -2.46
C LYS A 85 12.64 10.20 -3.35
N LEU A 86 12.74 10.37 -4.67
CA LEU A 86 12.00 9.59 -5.65
C LEU A 86 12.45 8.12 -5.64
N ASN A 87 13.75 7.85 -5.54
CA ASN A 87 14.28 6.50 -5.39
C ASN A 87 13.77 5.82 -4.10
N THR A 88 13.73 6.57 -2.99
CA THR A 88 13.13 6.07 -1.74
C THR A 88 11.64 5.74 -1.91
N LEU A 89 10.88 6.61 -2.61
CA LEU A 89 9.47 6.38 -2.89
C LEU A 89 9.26 5.19 -3.84
N ALA A 90 10.12 5.01 -4.84
CA ALA A 90 10.06 3.90 -5.79
C ALA A 90 10.11 2.54 -5.10
N ILE A 91 11.01 2.38 -4.12
CA ILE A 91 11.11 1.16 -3.31
C ILE A 91 9.78 0.87 -2.59
N GLN A 92 9.15 1.91 -2.05
CA GLN A 92 7.87 1.78 -1.35
C GLN A 92 6.72 1.46 -2.31
N VAL A 93 6.69 2.06 -3.50
CA VAL A 93 5.70 1.74 -4.55
C VAL A 93 5.84 0.27 -4.95
N GLN A 94 7.06 -0.18 -5.25
CA GLN A 94 7.31 -1.56 -5.64
C GLN A 94 6.86 -2.55 -4.55
N ALA A 95 7.17 -2.26 -3.28
CA ALA A 95 6.71 -3.08 -2.16
C ALA A 95 5.17 -3.12 -2.08
N ALA A 96 4.49 -1.97 -2.21
CA ALA A 96 3.04 -1.91 -2.13
C ALA A 96 2.35 -2.65 -3.30
N GLU A 97 2.87 -2.53 -4.53
CA GLU A 97 2.38 -3.25 -5.71
C GLU A 97 2.55 -4.76 -5.56
N ALA A 98 3.66 -5.19 -4.96
CA ALA A 98 3.89 -6.58 -4.58
C ALA A 98 3.04 -7.04 -3.37
N ASN A 99 2.19 -6.17 -2.81
CA ASN A 99 1.45 -6.38 -1.56
C ASN A 99 2.34 -6.69 -0.33
N GLN A 100 3.60 -6.26 -0.36
CA GLN A 100 4.58 -6.40 0.72
C GLN A 100 4.44 -5.21 1.68
N PHE A 101 3.45 -5.29 2.56
CA PHE A 101 3.24 -4.31 3.63
C PHE A 101 3.84 -4.74 4.97
N CYS A 102 4.08 -6.05 5.10
CA CYS A 102 4.97 -6.68 6.05
C CYS A 102 6.24 -7.08 5.26
#